data_AF-A0A7W0ZM90-F1
#
_entry.id   AF-A0A7W0ZM90-F1
#
_cell.length_a   1.000
_cell.length_b   1.000
_cell.length_c   1.000
_cell.angle_alpha   90.00
_cell.angle_beta   90.00
_cell.angle_gamma   90.00
#
_symmetry.space_group_name_H-M   'P 1'
#
loop_
_entity.id
_entity.type
_entity.pdbx_description
1 polymer ?
#
loop_
_entity_poly.entity_id
_entity_poly.type
_entity_poly.pdbx_seq_one_letter_code
_entity_poly.pdbx_strand_id
1 'polypeptide(L)'
;MFKRRLSRKNMVGLDIGSSAIKAIELRGQLGSLHLSSISYETLQADSITDGQIMELNDVSNCIANIFTSQQIKTDQVAAGVSGNSVIVKNIIVPQMSEAELEESIDWHAEEHIPFDIADVS
;
A
#
# COMPACT_ATOMS: atom_id res chain seq x y z
N MET A 1 23.02 3.92 -15.47
CA MET A 1 22.93 2.53 -14.99
C MET A 1 22.67 2.55 -13.48
N PHE A 2 21.41 2.65 -13.05
CA PHE A 2 21.04 2.74 -11.63
C PHE A 2 21.11 1.35 -10.99
N LYS A 3 22.20 1.05 -10.28
CA LYS A 3 22.25 -0.10 -9.38
C LYS A 3 21.45 0.27 -8.12
N ARG A 4 20.14 -0.02 -8.12
CA ARG A 4 19.32 0.01 -6.90
C ARG A 4 19.86 -1.08 -5.97
N ARG A 5 20.76 -0.69 -5.07
CA ARG A 5 21.25 -1.55 -3.99
C ARG A 5 20.04 -1.85 -3.11
N LEU A 6 19.40 -3.02 -3.29
CA LEU A 6 18.49 -3.57 -2.29
C LEU A 6 19.33 -3.82 -1.04
N SER A 7 19.44 -2.78 -0.22
CA SER A 7 19.92 -2.86 1.14
C SER A 7 19.19 -4.00 1.84
N ARG A 8 19.87 -4.74 2.72
CA ARG A 8 19.31 -5.76 3.63
C ARG A 8 18.31 -5.14 4.60
N LYS A 9 17.24 -4.54 4.09
CA LYS A 9 16.20 -3.88 4.86
C LYS A 9 15.06 -4.86 4.94
N ASN A 10 14.78 -5.28 6.16
CA ASN A 10 13.57 -6.01 6.49
C ASN A 10 12.38 -5.12 6.13
N MET A 11 11.32 -5.72 5.60
CA MET A 11 10.09 -5.02 5.23
C MET A 11 8.91 -5.78 5.80
N VAL A 12 7.89 -5.04 6.21
CA VAL A 12 6.61 -5.58 6.63
C VAL A 12 5.61 -5.40 5.50
N GLY A 13 5.04 -6.49 5.01
CA GLY A 13 3.81 -6.45 4.24
C GLY A 13 2.63 -6.35 5.19
N LEU A 14 1.81 -5.31 5.06
CA LEU A 14 0.63 -5.06 5.86
C LEU A 14 -0.63 -5.16 4.98
N ASP A 15 -1.51 -6.10 5.31
CA ASP A 15 -2.83 -6.24 4.68
C ASP A 15 -3.89 -5.72 5.66
N ILE A 16 -4.45 -4.56 5.34
CA ILE A 16 -5.46 -3.89 6.16
C ILE A 16 -6.84 -4.27 5.59
N GLY A 17 -7.43 -5.33 6.16
CA GLY A 17 -8.78 -5.77 5.81
C GLY A 17 -9.83 -5.18 6.75
N SER A 18 -11.10 -5.25 6.35
CA SER A 18 -12.21 -4.71 7.15
C SER A 18 -12.43 -5.39 8.50
N SER A 19 -12.05 -6.66 8.62
CA SER A 19 -12.22 -7.45 9.85
C SER A 19 -10.93 -7.63 10.64
N ALA A 20 -9.77 -7.49 10.00
CA ALA A 20 -8.49 -7.82 10.59
C ALA A 20 -7.32 -7.23 9.80
N ILE A 21 -6.26 -6.90 10.53
CA ILE A 21 -4.97 -6.51 9.97
C ILE A 21 -4.03 -7.72 10.04
N LYS A 22 -3.35 -8.00 8.93
CA LYS A 22 -2.34 -9.06 8.83
C LYS A 22 -0.98 -8.43 8.55
N ALA A 23 0.06 -8.97 9.17
CA ALA A 23 1.42 -8.49 8.99
C ALA A 23 2.38 -9.65 8.74
N ILE A 24 3.29 -9.46 7.78
CA ILE A 24 4.36 -10.40 7.46
C ILE A 24 5.68 -9.63 7.38
N GLU A 25 6.63 -9.91 8.29
CA GLU A 25 8.00 -9.40 8.18
C GLU A 25 8.86 -10.38 7.38
N LEU A 26 9.36 -9.93 6.24
CA LEU A 26 10.34 -10.66 5.44
C LEU A 26 11.72 -10.04 5.57
N ARG A 27 12.74 -10.89 5.58
CA ARG A 27 14.15 -10.50 5.58
C ARG A 27 14.90 -11.20 4.46
N GLY A 28 15.97 -10.57 3.98
CA GLY A 28 16.82 -11.12 2.95
C GLY A 28 16.74 -10.35 1.64
N GLN A 29 16.95 -11.04 0.53
CA GLN A 29 17.01 -10.47 -0.80
C GLN A 29 16.16 -11.29 -1.77
N LEU A 30 15.86 -10.73 -2.94
CA LEU A 30 15.13 -11.46 -3.97
C LEU A 30 15.86 -12.78 -4.30
N GLY A 31 15.14 -13.90 -4.26
CA GLY A 31 15.70 -15.25 -4.42
C GLY A 31 16.21 -15.92 -3.13
N SER A 32 16.24 -15.20 -1.99
CA SER A 32 16.53 -15.75 -0.67
C SER A 32 15.81 -14.93 0.41
N LEU A 33 14.49 -15.12 0.49
CA LEU A 33 13.62 -14.48 1.47
C LEU A 33 13.35 -15.43 2.63
N HIS A 34 13.38 -14.89 3.84
CA HIS A 34 13.08 -15.61 5.07
C HIS A 34 11.94 -14.91 5.82
N LEU A 35 10.96 -15.71 6.23
CA LEU A 35 9.90 -15.25 7.14
C LEU A 35 10.49 -15.01 8.52
N SER A 36 10.37 -13.78 9.02
CA SER A 36 10.83 -13.41 10.37
C SER A 36 9.69 -13.27 11.35
N SER A 37 8.54 -12.78 10.90
CA SER A 37 7.33 -12.69 11.72
C SER A 37 6.08 -12.81 10.84
N ILE A 38 5.04 -13.40 11.42
CA ILE A 38 3.68 -13.39 10.92
C ILE A 38 2.74 -13.06 12.08
N SER A 39 1.79 -12.17 11.86
CA SER A 39 0.77 -11.81 12.84
C SER A 39 -0.55 -11.49 12.17
N TYR A 40 -1.63 -11.64 12.93
CA TYR A 40 -2.93 -11.12 12.58
C TYR A 40 -3.62 -10.63 13.84
N GLU A 41 -4.32 -9.50 13.75
CA GLU A 41 -5.14 -8.96 14.83
C GLU A 41 -6.50 -8.53 14.27
N THR A 42 -7.56 -8.82 15.01
CA THR A 42 -8.93 -8.47 14.63
C THR A 42 -9.22 -7.01 14.90
N LEU A 43 -9.95 -6.37 13.99
CA LEU A 43 -10.48 -5.02 14.19
C LEU A 43 -11.87 -5.09 14.82
N GLN A 44 -12.29 -3.99 15.44
CA GLN A 44 -13.67 -3.82 15.83
C GLN A 44 -14.57 -3.79 14.59
N ALA A 45 -15.84 -4.17 14.77
CA ALA A 45 -16.84 -4.02 13.73
C ALA A 45 -16.91 -2.54 13.31
N ASP A 46 -17.12 -2.32 12.02
CA ASP A 46 -17.29 -1.00 11.40
C ASP A 46 -16.04 -0.08 11.41
N SER A 47 -14.91 -0.49 12.00
CA SER A 47 -13.64 0.28 11.98
C SER A 47 -13.17 0.62 10.56
N ILE A 48 -13.49 -0.24 9.60
CA ILE A 48 -13.26 -0.02 8.18
C ILE A 48 -14.51 -0.42 7.41
N THR A 49 -15.07 0.53 6.65
CA THR A 49 -16.27 0.34 5.82
C THR A 49 -15.97 0.79 4.40
N ASP A 50 -16.28 -0.04 3.40
CA ASP A 50 -16.04 0.23 1.98
C ASP A 50 -14.59 0.67 1.64
N GLY A 51 -13.62 0.13 2.38
CA GLY A 51 -12.19 0.44 2.22
C GLY A 51 -11.76 1.77 2.86
N GLN A 52 -12.67 2.49 3.52
CA GLN A 52 -12.39 3.70 4.28
C GLN A 52 -12.20 3.38 5.76
N ILE A 53 -11.20 4.02 6.37
CA ILE A 53 -10.95 3.92 7.81
C ILE A 53 -11.91 4.86 8.54
N MET A 54 -12.85 4.29 9.27
CA MET A 54 -13.83 5.03 10.07
C MET A 54 -13.28 5.32 11.46
N GLU A 55 -12.59 4.34 12.06
CA GLU A 55 -12.01 4.42 13.41
C GLU A 55 -10.48 4.36 13.35
N LEU A 56 -9.84 5.51 13.13
CA LEU A 56 -8.39 5.63 13.01
C LEU A 56 -7.63 5.10 14.24
N ASN A 57 -8.18 5.33 15.43
CA ASN A 57 -7.55 4.87 16.68
C ASN A 57 -7.56 3.35 16.80
N ASP A 58 -8.63 2.66 16.39
CA ASP A 58 -8.69 1.19 16.43
C ASP A 58 -7.65 0.58 15.48
N VAL A 59 -7.60 1.08 14.24
CA VAL A 59 -6.66 0.62 13.21
C VAL A 59 -5.20 0.88 13.64
N SER A 60 -4.89 2.09 14.11
CA SER A 60 -3.52 2.44 14.53
C SER A 60 -3.06 1.65 15.76
N ASN A 61 -3.93 1.43 16.75
CA ASN A 61 -3.61 0.63 17.93
C ASN A 61 -3.38 -0.84 17.54
N CYS A 62 -4.21 -1.40 16.66
CA CYS A 62 -4.04 -2.76 16.13
C CYS A 62 -2.66 -2.92 15.43
N ILE A 63 -2.26 -1.97 14.58
CA ILE A 63 -0.94 -1.98 13.95
C ILE A 63 0.18 -1.86 15.01
N ALA A 64 0.04 -0.98 15.99
CA ALA A 64 1.04 -0.79 17.04
C ALA A 64 1.21 -2.05 17.92
N ASN A 65 0.12 -2.74 18.22
CA ASN A 65 0.11 -3.99 18.96
C ASN A 65 0.81 -5.11 18.18
N ILE A 66 0.57 -5.22 16.87
CA ILE A 66 1.28 -6.16 16.01
C ILE A 66 2.79 -5.92 16.06
N PHE A 67 3.23 -4.66 15.91
CA PHE A 67 4.66 -4.33 15.91
C PHE A 67 5.31 -4.62 17.27
N THR A 68 4.62 -4.29 18.35
CA THR A 68 5.10 -4.51 19.73
C THR A 68 5.16 -6.00 20.08
N SER A 69 4.09 -6.75 19.79
CA SER A 69 3.99 -8.18 20.13
C SER A 69 5.00 -9.02 19.35
N GLN A 70 5.23 -8.68 18.08
CA GLN A 70 6.17 -9.37 17.20
C GLN A 70 7.60 -8.85 17.28
N GLN A 71 7.86 -7.81 18.08
CA GLN A 71 9.17 -7.16 18.20
C GLN A 71 9.74 -6.70 16.84
N ILE A 72 8.87 -6.24 15.96
CA ILE A 72 9.22 -5.71 14.64
C ILE A 72 9.89 -4.34 14.83
N LYS A 73 11.11 -4.19 14.31
CA LYS A 73 11.93 -2.97 14.48
C LYS A 73 12.07 -2.10 13.23
N THR A 74 11.72 -2.64 12.06
CA THR A 74 11.79 -1.89 10.81
C THR A 74 10.58 -0.99 10.70
N ASP A 75 10.77 0.22 10.18
CA ASP A 75 9.71 1.16 9.81
C ASP A 75 9.31 1.04 8.33
N GLN A 76 9.96 0.13 7.58
CA GLN A 76 9.68 -0.10 6.18
C GLN A 76 8.45 -0.99 6.02
N VAL A 77 7.33 -0.37 5.64
CA VAL A 77 6.03 -1.04 5.45
C VAL A 77 5.58 -0.90 4.00
N ALA A 78 5.06 -1.99 3.44
CA ALA A 78 4.31 -1.98 2.20
C ALA A 78 2.86 -2.38 2.51
N ALA A 79 1.91 -1.54 2.13
CA ALA A 79 0.48 -1.80 2.25
C ALA A 79 -0.20 -1.64 0.88
N GLY A 80 -1.33 -2.29 0.70
CA GLY A 80 -2.17 -2.15 -0.49
C GLY A 80 -3.38 -1.25 -0.22
N VAL A 81 -3.79 -0.49 -1.22
CA VAL A 81 -5.10 0.15 -1.30
C VAL A 81 -6.04 -0.69 -2.17
N SER A 82 -7.32 -0.74 -1.84
CA SER A 82 -8.29 -1.57 -2.57
C SER A 82 -9.72 -1.04 -2.45
N GLY A 83 -10.63 -1.67 -3.19
CA GLY A 83 -12.05 -1.31 -3.20
C GLY A 83 -12.34 -0.09 -4.06
N ASN A 84 -13.35 0.69 -3.67
CA ASN A 84 -13.81 1.86 -4.42
C ASN A 84 -12.83 3.05 -4.39
N SER A 85 -11.71 2.91 -3.67
CA SER A 85 -10.64 3.92 -3.60
C SER A 85 -9.66 3.87 -4.78
N VAL A 86 -9.74 2.86 -5.65
CA VAL A 86 -8.77 2.65 -6.74
C VAL A 86 -9.49 2.43 -8.06
N ILE A 87 -9.09 3.19 -9.09
CA ILE A 87 -9.51 2.98 -10.47
C ILE A 87 -8.28 2.56 -11.28
N VAL A 88 -8.36 1.40 -11.93
CA VAL A 88 -7.31 0.92 -12.85
C VAL A 88 -7.89 0.91 -14.26
N LYS A 89 -7.34 1.75 -15.14
CA LYS A 89 -7.81 1.87 -16.53
C LYS A 89 -6.63 1.90 -17.49
N ASN A 90 -6.63 0.96 -18.43
CA ASN A 90 -5.70 0.97 -19.55
C ASN A 90 -6.21 1.94 -20.62
N ILE A 91 -5.35 2.85 -21.07
CA ILE A 91 -5.67 3.86 -22.08
C ILE A 91 -4.66 3.76 -23.23
N ILE A 92 -5.06 4.21 -24.41
CA ILE A 92 -4.17 4.29 -25.58
C ILE A 92 -3.82 5.75 -25.77
N VAL A 93 -2.53 6.06 -25.69
CA VAL A 93 -1.98 7.39 -25.91
C VAL A 93 -1.00 7.36 -27.09
N PRO A 94 -0.76 8.49 -27.77
CA PRO A 94 0.29 8.60 -28.78
C PRO A 94 1.66 8.19 -28.22
N GLN A 95 2.58 7.78 -29.09
CA GLN A 95 3.95 7.51 -28.68
C GLN A 95 4.65 8.82 -28.31
N MET A 96 5.15 8.91 -27.08
CA MET A 96 5.79 10.09 -26.50
C MET A 96 7.02 9.66 -25.69
N SER A 97 7.85 10.62 -25.30
CA SER A 97 8.90 10.39 -24.29
C SER A 97 8.30 10.29 -22.88
N GLU A 98 9.07 9.76 -21.93
CA GLU A 98 8.63 9.60 -20.53
C GLU A 98 8.28 10.96 -19.89
N ALA A 99 9.06 12.00 -20.17
CA ALA A 99 8.81 13.35 -19.65
C ALA A 99 7.52 13.96 -20.24
N GLU A 100 7.29 13.81 -21.54
CA GLU A 100 6.07 14.31 -22.19
C GLU A 100 4.82 13.55 -21.71
N LEU A 101 4.94 12.24 -21.43
CA LEU A 101 3.86 11.46 -20.85
C LEU A 101 3.54 11.93 -19.43
N GLU A 102 4.57 12.20 -18.61
CA GLU A 102 4.41 12.73 -17.25
C GLU A 102 3.73 14.11 -17.25
N GLU A 103 4.06 14.98 -18.21
CA GLU A 103 3.42 16.29 -18.37
C GLU A 103 1.96 16.23 -18.87
N SER A 104 1.56 15.13 -19.54
CA SER A 104 0.23 14.97 -20.15
C SER A 104 -0.69 14.00 -19.40
N ILE A 105 -0.20 13.35 -18.35
CA ILE A 105 -0.92 12.27 -17.66
C ILE A 105 -2.25 12.75 -17.05
N ASP A 106 -2.26 13.94 -16.45
CA ASP A 106 -3.45 14.50 -15.80
C ASP A 106 -4.54 14.80 -16.83
N TRP A 107 -4.17 15.35 -17.99
CA TRP A 107 -5.11 15.61 -19.09
C TRP A 107 -5.74 14.30 -19.61
N HIS A 108 -4.91 13.26 -19.79
CA HIS A 108 -5.42 11.94 -20.17
C HIS A 108 -6.28 11.30 -19.07
N ALA A 109 -5.98 11.56 -17.79
CA ALA A 109 -6.77 11.06 -16.67
C ALA A 109 -8.15 11.73 -16.60
N GLU A 110 -8.25 13.05 -16.79
CA GLU A 110 -9.51 13.81 -16.82
C GLU A 110 -10.50 13.28 -17.87
N GLU A 111 -10.03 12.90 -19.06
CA GLU A 111 -10.89 12.33 -20.11
C GLU A 111 -11.45 10.94 -19.76
N HIS A 112 -10.92 10.30 -18.72
CA HIS A 112 -11.09 8.88 -18.48
C HIS A 112 -11.59 8.52 -17.08
N ILE A 113 -11.44 9.40 -16.10
CA ILE A 113 -11.85 9.21 -14.72
C ILE A 113 -13.07 10.12 -14.44
N PRO A 114 -14.17 9.59 -13.85
CA PRO A 114 -15.40 10.35 -13.64
C PRO A 114 -15.37 11.27 -12.39
N PHE A 115 -14.18 11.68 -11.96
CA PHE A 115 -13.94 12.52 -10.78
C PHE A 115 -12.98 13.64 -11.16
N ASP A 116 -13.02 14.75 -10.40
CA ASP A 116 -12.03 15.80 -10.56
C ASP A 116 -10.65 15.24 -10.24
N ILE A 117 -9.66 15.51 -11.09
CA ILE A 117 -8.29 15.06 -10.86
C ILE A 117 -7.72 15.66 -9.57
N ALA A 118 -8.19 16.84 -9.14
CA ALA A 118 -7.81 17.45 -7.87
C ALA A 118 -8.25 16.62 -6.64
N ASP A 119 -9.26 15.76 -6.79
CA ASP A 119 -9.75 14.84 -5.75
C ASP A 119 -9.10 13.45 -5.83
N VAL A 120 -8.18 13.23 -6.77
CA VAL A 120 -7.43 11.98 -6.99
C VAL A 120 -5.95 12.25 -6.73
N SER A 121 -5.29 11.40 -5.94
CA SER A 121 -3.91 11.61 -5.46
C SER A 121 -2.95 10.48 -5.80
#